data_AF-A0AAJ1D0X7-F1
#
_entry.id   AF-A0AAJ1D0X7-F1
#
_cell.length_a   1.000
_cell.length_b   1.000
_cell.length_c   1.000
_cell.angle_alpha   90.00
_cell.angle_beta   90.00
_cell.angle_gamma   90.00
#
_symmetry.space_group_name_H-M   'P 1'
#
loop_
_entity.id
_entity.type
_entity.pdbx_description
1 polymer ?
#
loop_
_entity_poly.entity_id
_entity_poly.type
_entity_poly.pdbx_seq_one_letter_code
_entity_poly.pdbx_strand_id
1 'polypeptide(L)'
;MNFIPKLTRQRISELPEGTPIRIGARVVIFDGCTIEPNYKGEDETFVYYIDANGQRERHFEWLLLESGTEFIESELCEYCARFRHPTDIKQAVIRFWNRSEVRSFCSDKGCANLYQQTIRVPAARQGKPRRRIS
;
A
#
# COMPACT_ATOMS: atom_id res chain seq x y z
N MET A 1 14.04 -13.94 2.95
CA MET A 1 13.39 -12.70 2.47
C MET A 1 12.29 -13.14 1.54
N ASN A 2 11.05 -13.20 2.03
CA ASN A 2 9.95 -13.82 1.28
C ASN A 2 9.18 -12.73 0.55
N PHE A 3 9.43 -12.63 -0.76
CA PHE A 3 8.67 -11.72 -1.61
C PHE A 3 7.27 -12.29 -1.83
N ILE A 4 6.27 -11.48 -1.54
CA ILE A 4 4.88 -11.86 -1.72
C ILE A 4 4.46 -11.41 -3.12
N PRO A 5 3.99 -12.34 -3.98
CA PRO A 5 3.60 -12.00 -5.33
C PRO A 5 2.36 -11.11 -5.32
N LYS A 6 2.31 -10.19 -6.29
CA LYS A 6 1.11 -9.40 -6.58
C LYS A 6 0.10 -10.25 -7.35
N LEU A 7 -1.16 -9.83 -7.29
CA LEU A 7 -2.18 -10.36 -8.21
C LEU A 7 -1.79 -10.09 -9.66
N THR A 8 -2.06 -11.07 -10.52
CA THR A 8 -1.91 -10.96 -11.96
C THR A 8 -3.29 -11.02 -12.60
N ARG A 9 -3.43 -10.53 -13.84
CA ARG A 9 -4.70 -10.62 -14.59
C ARG A 9 -5.22 -12.04 -14.67
N GLN A 10 -4.33 -12.97 -15.02
CA GLN A 10 -4.66 -14.40 -15.05
C GLN A 10 -5.18 -14.87 -13.69
N ARG A 11 -4.50 -14.51 -12.60
CA ARG A 11 -4.91 -14.95 -11.27
C ARG A 11 -6.25 -14.35 -10.84
N ILE A 12 -6.52 -13.09 -11.18
CA ILE A 12 -7.81 -12.43 -10.96
C ILE A 12 -8.94 -13.15 -11.70
N SER A 13 -8.71 -13.59 -12.94
CA SER A 13 -9.73 -14.34 -13.71
C SER A 13 -10.02 -15.75 -13.17
N GLU A 14 -9.07 -16.34 -12.43
CA GLU A 14 -9.18 -17.67 -11.84
C GLU A 14 -9.57 -17.64 -10.36
N LEU A 15 -9.66 -16.44 -9.76
CA LEU A 15 -9.94 -16.26 -8.35
C LEU A 15 -11.41 -16.59 -8.07
N PRO A 16 -11.71 -17.54 -7.17
CA PRO A 16 -13.08 -17.82 -6.76
C PRO A 16 -13.69 -16.63 -6.01
N GLU A 17 -14.96 -16.34 -6.27
CA GLU A 17 -15.75 -15.46 -5.41
C GLU A 17 -15.74 -15.97 -3.95
N GLY A 18 -15.67 -15.05 -3.00
CA GLY A 18 -15.47 -15.38 -1.59
C GLY A 18 -14.00 -15.48 -1.17
N THR A 19 -13.04 -15.39 -2.10
CA THR A 19 -11.62 -15.47 -1.74
C THR A 19 -11.16 -14.19 -1.03
N PRO A 20 -10.57 -14.27 0.17
CA PRO A 20 -10.03 -13.10 0.84
C PRO A 20 -8.74 -12.66 0.15
N ILE A 21 -8.65 -11.36 -0.16
CA ILE A 21 -7.49 -10.74 -0.79
C ILE A 21 -7.11 -9.48 -0.02
N ARG A 22 -5.83 -9.10 -0.07
CA ARG A 22 -5.37 -7.80 0.42
C ARG A 22 -5.23 -6.83 -0.74
N ILE A 23 -5.77 -5.62 -0.58
CA ILE A 23 -5.59 -4.47 -1.46
C ILE A 23 -5.01 -3.32 -0.63
N GLY A 24 -3.77 -2.94 -0.89
CA GLY A 24 -3.06 -1.95 -0.08
C GLY A 24 -2.99 -2.37 1.39
N ALA A 25 -3.63 -1.59 2.27
CA ALA A 25 -3.69 -1.87 3.72
C ALA A 25 -4.96 -2.62 4.16
N ARG A 26 -5.89 -2.92 3.24
CA ARG A 26 -7.20 -3.50 3.55
C ARG A 26 -7.26 -4.96 3.14
N VAL A 27 -7.92 -5.80 3.95
CA VAL A 27 -8.34 -7.14 3.56
C VAL A 27 -9.80 -7.07 3.16
N VAL A 28 -10.14 -7.62 2.00
CA VAL A 28 -11.48 -7.62 1.40
C VAL A 28 -11.79 -9.01 0.85
N ILE A 29 -13.07 -9.28 0.56
CA ILE A 29 -13.50 -10.54 -0.04
C ILE A 29 -13.74 -10.31 -1.54
N PHE A 30 -13.05 -11.04 -2.40
CA PHE A 30 -13.24 -10.95 -3.85
C PHE A 30 -14.65 -11.37 -4.27
N ASP A 31 -15.28 -10.60 -5.16
CA ASP A 31 -16.68 -10.72 -5.58
C ASP A 31 -16.83 -10.56 -7.10
N GLY A 32 -15.87 -11.08 -7.85
CA GLY A 32 -15.94 -11.20 -9.30
C GLY A 32 -15.40 -10.01 -10.09
N CYS A 33 -15.46 -10.13 -11.42
CA CYS A 33 -14.97 -9.15 -12.39
C CYS A 33 -16.01 -8.92 -13.48
N THR A 34 -16.17 -7.66 -13.89
CA THR A 34 -17.10 -7.28 -14.95
C THR A 34 -16.45 -6.25 -15.87
N ILE A 35 -16.77 -6.32 -17.17
CA ILE A 35 -16.43 -5.28 -18.13
C ILE A 35 -17.63 -4.34 -18.23
N GLU A 36 -17.43 -3.07 -17.93
CA GLU A 36 -18.48 -2.05 -17.96
C GLU A 36 -17.88 -0.69 -18.35
N PRO A 37 -18.69 0.22 -18.92
CA PRO A 37 -18.20 1.53 -19.33
C PRO A 37 -17.76 2.37 -18.13
N ASN A 38 -16.59 3.00 -18.26
CA ASN A 38 -16.09 3.99 -17.32
C ASN A 38 -16.86 5.31 -17.45
N TYR A 39 -16.48 6.33 -16.67
CA TYR A 39 -17.13 7.65 -16.70
C TYR A 39 -17.03 8.39 -18.05
N LYS A 40 -16.14 7.95 -18.95
CA LYS A 40 -15.99 8.46 -20.31
C LYS A 40 -16.75 7.62 -21.35
N GLY A 41 -17.39 6.52 -20.93
CA GLY A 41 -18.06 5.57 -21.81
C GLY A 41 -17.12 4.56 -22.48
N GLU A 42 -15.87 4.44 -22.02
CA GLU A 42 -14.93 3.43 -22.53
C GLU A 42 -15.06 2.15 -21.71
N ASP A 43 -15.09 1.00 -22.36
CA ASP A 43 -15.14 -0.30 -21.69
C ASP A 43 -13.88 -0.53 -20.85
N GLU A 44 -14.07 -0.81 -19.58
CA GLU A 44 -12.99 -1.04 -18.63
C GLU A 44 -13.31 -2.23 -17.72
N THR A 45 -12.27 -2.95 -17.27
CA THR A 45 -12.46 -4.07 -16.35
C THR A 45 -12.49 -3.58 -14.91
N PHE A 46 -13.60 -3.87 -14.23
CA PHE A 46 -13.78 -3.60 -12.81
C PHE A 46 -13.75 -4.89 -12.03
N VAL A 47 -13.08 -4.82 -10.87
CA VAL A 47 -13.05 -5.89 -9.88
C VAL A 47 -13.91 -5.49 -8.71
N TYR A 48 -14.83 -6.37 -8.35
CA TYR A 48 -15.74 -6.21 -7.24
C TYR A 48 -15.22 -6.95 -6.02
N TYR A 49 -15.47 -6.37 -4.85
CA TYR A 49 -15.11 -6.99 -3.58
C TYR A 49 -16.00 -6.46 -2.45
N ILE A 50 -16.12 -7.24 -1.39
CA ILE A 50 -16.87 -6.91 -0.19
C ILE A 50 -15.88 -6.41 0.87
N ASP A 51 -16.11 -5.21 1.39
CA ASP A 51 -15.29 -4.60 2.43
C ASP A 51 -15.55 -5.23 3.82
N ALA A 52 -14.83 -4.75 4.83
CA ALA A 52 -14.98 -5.24 6.21
C ALA A 52 -16.37 -4.96 6.83
N ASN A 53 -17.15 -4.04 6.25
CA ASN A 53 -18.50 -3.70 6.69
C ASN A 53 -19.58 -4.47 5.92
N GLY A 54 -19.20 -5.37 5.00
CA GLY A 54 -20.14 -6.07 4.14
C GLY A 54 -20.64 -5.24 2.96
N GLN A 55 -20.05 -4.08 2.70
CA GLN A 55 -20.40 -3.25 1.55
C GLN A 55 -19.64 -3.71 0.30
N ARG A 56 -20.38 -3.84 -0.80
CA ARG A 56 -19.81 -4.13 -2.11
C ARG A 56 -19.18 -2.87 -2.69
N GLU A 57 -17.88 -2.91 -2.92
CA GLU A 57 -17.11 -1.88 -3.58
C GLU A 57 -16.58 -2.38 -4.93
N ARG A 58 -16.12 -1.45 -5.78
CA ARG A 58 -15.43 -1.78 -7.02
C ARG A 58 -14.25 -0.86 -7.27
N HIS A 59 -13.21 -1.42 -7.87
CA HIS A 59 -12.07 -0.67 -8.39
C HIS A 59 -11.69 -1.16 -9.78
N PHE A 60 -10.93 -0.33 -10.49
CA PHE A 60 -10.32 -0.75 -11.74
C PHE A 60 -9.36 -1.91 -11.51
N GLU A 61 -9.33 -2.85 -12.47
CA GLU A 61 -8.42 -4.00 -12.41
C GLU A 61 -6.96 -3.59 -12.20
N TRP A 62 -6.50 -2.54 -12.89
CA TRP A 62 -5.10 -2.10 -12.82
C TRP A 62 -4.67 -1.74 -11.38
N LEU A 63 -5.59 -1.22 -10.56
CA LEU A 63 -5.29 -0.89 -9.16
C LEU A 63 -4.98 -2.14 -8.35
N LEU A 64 -5.70 -3.23 -8.60
CA LEU A 64 -5.45 -4.52 -7.95
C LEU A 64 -4.15 -5.16 -8.46
N LEU A 65 -3.80 -4.99 -9.73
CA LEU A 65 -2.51 -5.46 -10.25
C LEU A 65 -1.33 -4.73 -9.60
N GLU A 66 -1.51 -3.45 -9.28
CA GLU A 66 -0.47 -2.65 -8.63
C GLU A 66 -0.37 -2.90 -7.12
N SER A 67 -1.49 -3.17 -6.45
CA SER A 67 -1.59 -3.11 -4.99
C SER A 67 -2.27 -4.29 -4.33
N GLY A 68 -2.60 -5.34 -5.08
CA GLY A 68 -3.32 -6.53 -4.60
C GLY A 68 -2.44 -7.76 -4.39
N THR A 69 -2.80 -8.62 -3.44
CA THR A 69 -2.20 -9.94 -3.22
C THR A 69 -3.18 -10.90 -2.51
N GLU A 70 -3.07 -12.20 -2.75
CA GLU A 70 -3.86 -13.24 -2.05
C GLU A 70 -3.33 -13.51 -0.63
N PHE A 71 -2.12 -13.02 -0.31
CA PHE A 71 -1.49 -13.27 0.96
C PHE A 71 -2.02 -12.30 2.01
N ILE A 72 -3.14 -12.64 2.63
CA ILE A 72 -3.86 -11.81 3.61
C ILE A 72 -3.15 -11.60 4.94
N GLU A 73 -1.97 -12.16 5.15
CA GLU A 73 -1.12 -11.83 6.30
C GLU A 73 0.03 -10.88 5.90
N SER A 74 0.18 -10.55 4.61
CA SER A 74 1.19 -9.61 4.15
C SER A 74 1.06 -8.19 4.72
N GLU A 75 2.18 -7.54 4.96
CA GLU A 75 2.22 -6.13 5.31
C GLU A 75 2.86 -5.29 4.19
N LEU A 76 2.32 -4.10 3.96
CA LEU A 76 2.81 -3.18 2.94
C LEU A 76 3.91 -2.29 3.53
N CYS A 77 5.08 -2.25 2.89
CA CYS A 77 6.12 -1.29 3.24
C CYS A 77 5.73 0.13 2.75
N GLU A 78 5.66 1.09 3.67
CA GLU A 78 5.25 2.48 3.42
C GLU A 78 6.23 3.27 2.52
N TYR A 79 7.47 2.79 2.35
CA TYR A 79 8.44 3.44 1.46
C TYR A 79 8.45 2.84 0.05
N CYS A 80 8.52 1.51 -0.06
CA CYS A 80 8.72 0.86 -1.36
C CYS A 80 7.45 0.22 -1.94
N ALA A 81 6.31 0.33 -1.25
CA ALA A 81 5.01 -0.20 -1.66
C ALA A 81 5.03 -1.69 -2.06
N ARG A 82 5.88 -2.49 -1.40
CA ARG A 82 5.96 -3.95 -1.62
C ARG A 82 5.33 -4.67 -0.44
N PHE A 83 4.56 -5.71 -0.74
CA PHE A 83 4.09 -6.68 0.24
C PHE A 83 5.23 -7.54 0.75
N ARG A 84 5.25 -7.73 2.06
CA ARG A 84 6.24 -8.51 2.79
C ARG A 84 5.54 -9.42 3.77
N HIS A 85 6.21 -10.51 4.12
CA HIS A 85 5.81 -11.28 5.29
C HIS A 85 5.92 -10.38 6.55
N PRO A 86 5.03 -10.50 7.54
CA PRO A 86 5.08 -9.68 8.77
C PRO A 86 6.44 -9.70 9.46
N THR A 87 7.13 -10.84 9.44
CA THR A 87 8.48 -11.00 10.02
C THR A 87 9.57 -10.19 9.29
N ASP A 88 9.33 -9.84 8.03
CA ASP A 88 10.23 -9.03 7.20
C ASP A 88 9.90 -7.52 7.28
N ILE A 89 8.94 -7.15 8.14
CA ILE A 89 8.55 -5.78 8.44
C ILE A 89 9.01 -5.38 9.85
N LYS A 90 9.37 -4.11 9.99
CA LYS A 90 9.59 -3.48 11.28
C LYS A 90 8.79 -2.19 11.37
N GLN A 91 8.30 -1.92 12.56
CA GLN A 91 7.72 -0.63 12.90
C GLN A 91 8.83 0.36 13.24
N ALA A 92 8.75 1.57 12.67
CA ALA A 92 9.69 2.65 12.97
C ALA A 92 8.94 3.96 13.22
N VAL A 93 9.44 4.75 14.17
CA VAL A 93 8.91 6.08 14.45
C VAL A 93 9.46 7.05 13.41
N ILE A 94 8.55 7.64 12.64
CA ILE A 94 8.83 8.67 11.66
C ILE A 94 8.49 10.03 12.26
N ARG A 95 9.47 10.94 12.21
CA ARG A 95 9.34 12.30 12.74
C ARG A 95 8.99 13.25 11.61
N PHE A 96 7.75 13.73 11.62
CA PHE A 96 7.31 14.85 10.81
C PHE A 96 7.63 16.17 11.51
N TRP A 97 7.42 17.29 10.82
CA TRP A 97 7.72 18.62 11.36
C TRP A 97 6.84 19.01 12.57
N ASN A 98 5.65 18.42 12.72
CA ASN A 98 4.69 18.71 13.80
C ASN A 98 4.26 17.50 14.63
N ARG A 99 4.65 16.28 14.25
CA ARG A 99 4.18 15.05 14.89
C ARG A 99 5.14 13.90 14.67
N SER A 100 4.95 12.82 15.40
CA SER A 100 5.62 11.55 15.15
C SER A 100 4.57 10.46 14.96
N GLU A 101 4.81 9.56 14.02
CA GLU A 101 3.93 8.43 13.74
C GLU A 101 4.74 7.14 13.66
N VAL A 102 4.14 6.04 14.11
CA VAL A 102 4.71 4.69 13.90
C VAL A 102 4.24 4.19 12.55
N ARG A 103 5.17 3.74 11.71
CA ARG A 103 4.88 3.21 10.36
C ARG A 103 5.65 1.93 10.06
N SER A 104 5.13 1.11 9.15
CA SER A 104 5.67 -0.20 8.77
C SER A 104 6.63 -0.12 7.58
N PHE A 105 7.84 -0.67 7.74
CA PHE A 105 8.89 -0.65 6.73
C PHE A 105 9.60 -1.99 6.59
N CYS A 106 10.22 -2.25 5.43
CA CYS A 106 11.10 -3.41 5.27
C CYS A 106 12.22 -3.39 6.32
N SER A 107 12.46 -4.54 6.95
CA SER A 107 13.48 -4.69 8.00
C SER A 107 14.91 -4.48 7.48
N ASP A 108 15.15 -4.90 6.23
CA ASP A 108 16.46 -5.10 5.60
C ASP A 108 16.96 -3.96 4.71
N LYS A 109 16.07 -3.28 3.97
CA LYS A 109 16.44 -2.29 2.94
C LYS A 109 16.70 -0.87 3.47
N GLY A 110 16.69 -0.68 4.79
CA GLY A 110 16.80 0.66 5.37
C GLY A 110 15.65 1.61 5.00
N CYS A 111 14.49 1.06 4.60
CA CYS A 111 13.35 1.82 4.08
C CYS A 111 12.86 2.92 5.03
N ALA A 112 12.87 2.69 6.34
CA ALA A 112 12.50 3.71 7.32
C ALA A 112 13.41 4.96 7.26
N ASN A 113 14.73 4.76 7.10
CA ASN A 113 15.68 5.86 7.03
C ASN A 113 15.51 6.65 5.72
N LEU A 114 15.33 5.94 4.60
CA LEU A 114 15.08 6.56 3.30
C LEU A 114 13.78 7.36 3.32
N TYR A 115 12.72 6.82 3.94
CA TYR A 115 11.46 7.53 4.11
C TYR A 115 11.63 8.78 4.97
N GLN A 116 12.35 8.70 6.09
CA GLN A 116 12.60 9.86 6.96
C GLN A 116 13.30 11.02 6.21
N GLN A 117 14.14 10.71 5.22
CA GLN A 117 14.83 11.70 4.41
C GLN A 117 13.92 12.42 3.39
N THR A 118 12.77 11.84 3.02
CA THR A 118 11.82 12.49 2.11
C THR A 118 10.96 13.54 2.80
N ILE A 119 10.92 13.53 4.13
CA ILE A 119 10.11 14.45 4.93
C ILE A 119 10.76 15.84 4.95
N ARG A 120 10.08 16.80 4.34
CA ARG A 120 10.51 18.19 4.31
C ARG A 120 10.04 18.95 5.56
N VAL A 121 10.91 19.82 6.06
CA VAL A 121 10.55 20.83 7.07
C VAL A 121 10.21 22.14 6.34
N PRO A 122 9.07 22.79 6.66
CA PRO A 122 8.72 24.08 6.09
C PRO A 122 9.85 25.12 6.25
N ALA A 123 10.16 25.86 5.17
CA ALA A 123 11.28 26.79 5.10
C ALA A 123 11.26 27.88 6.19
N ALA A 124 10.06 28.33 6.60
CA ALA A 124 9.88 29.34 7.65
C ALA A 124 10.41 28.93 9.04
N ARG A 125 10.79 27.67 9.24
CA ARG A 125 11.30 27.13 10.50
C ARG A 125 12.67 26.44 10.35
N GLN A 126 13.34 26.58 9.21
CA GLN A 126 14.75 26.21 9.13
C GLN A 126 15.53 27.16 10.05
N GLY A 127 15.87 26.67 11.25
CA GLY A 127 16.55 27.47 12.27
C GLY A 127 17.78 28.16 11.69
N LYS A 128 17.99 29.43 12.07
CA LYS A 128 19.18 30.20 11.71
C LYS A 128 20.42 29.32 11.92
N PRO A 129 21.36 29.26 10.95
CA PRO A 129 22.58 28.49 11.12
C PRO A 129 23.27 28.94 12.42
N ARG A 130 23.59 27.99 13.30
CA ARG A 130 24.41 28.26 14.49
C ARG A 130 25.72 28.88 13.99
N ARG A 131 25.91 30.18 14.22
CA ARG A 131 27.21 30.83 14.03
C ARG A 131 28.19 30.08 14.94
N ARG A 132 29.26 29.53 14.34
CA ARG A 132 30.43 29.08 15.10
C ARG A 132 30.94 30.30 15.87
N ILE A 133 30.97 30.17 17.20
CA ILE A 133 31.73 31.08 18.04
C ILE A 133 33.18 30.59 17.92
N SER A 134 34.02 31.41 17.29
CA SER A 134 35.48 31.30 17.25
C SER A 134 36.08 31.66 18.60
#